data_AF-A0A7V9WKH6-F1
#
_entry.id   AF-A0A7V9WKH6-F1
#
_cell.length_a   1.000
_cell.length_b   1.000
_cell.length_c   1.000
_cell.angle_alpha   90.00
_cell.angle_beta   90.00
_cell.angle_gamma   90.00
#
_symmetry.space_group_name_H-M   'P 1'
#
loop_
_entity.id
_entity.type
_entity.pdbx_description
1 polymer ?
#
loop_
_entity_poly.entity_id
_entity_poly.type
_entity_poly.pdbx_seq_one_letter_code
_entity_poly.pdbx_strand_id
1 'polypeptide(L)'
;MKLAVAGKGGSGKTSFSGTIARVLARDGHRVIAIDGDSNPNLVVTLGIAPERMQDMPTLPSDLLRRTENGIELSKTLEEVCASHSLEGPDGVTLLVMAHPQHAGTG
;
A
#
# COMPACT_ATOMS: atom_id res chain seq x y z
N MET A 1 -9.96 -7.21 -10.10
CA MET A 1 -9.14 -6.48 -11.10
C MET A 1 -7.76 -6.21 -10.51
N LYS A 2 -6.70 -6.11 -11.31
CA LYS A 2 -5.35 -5.70 -10.87
C LYS A 2 -4.87 -4.55 -11.77
N LEU A 3 -4.40 -3.46 -11.19
CA LEU A 3 -3.90 -2.28 -11.92
C LEU A 3 -2.50 -1.92 -11.40
N ALA A 4 -1.56 -1.74 -12.32
CA ALA A 4 -0.23 -1.22 -12.02
C ALA A 4 -0.03 0.10 -12.76
N VAL A 5 0.39 1.14 -12.03
CA VAL A 5 0.59 2.49 -12.59
C VAL A 5 2.09 2.80 -12.62
N ALA A 6 2.64 2.98 -13.81
CA ALA A 6 4.06 3.24 -14.03
C ALA A 6 4.28 4.53 -14.85
N GLY A 7 5.50 5.08 -14.82
CA GLY A 7 5.82 6.38 -15.43
C GLY A 7 6.97 7.11 -14.74
N LYS A 8 7.44 8.20 -15.35
CA LYS A 8 8.62 8.97 -14.90
C LYS A 8 8.38 9.66 -13.54
N GLY A 9 9.46 10.08 -12.87
CA GLY A 9 9.37 10.93 -11.68
C GLY A 9 8.56 12.21 -11.99
N GLY A 10 7.67 12.61 -11.08
CA GLY A 10 6.84 13.81 -11.26
C GLY A 10 5.65 13.68 -12.23
N SER A 11 5.42 12.53 -12.87
CA SER A 11 4.33 12.37 -13.84
C SER A 11 2.92 12.22 -13.22
N GLY A 12 2.77 12.44 -11.91
CA GLY A 12 1.47 12.38 -11.23
C GLY A 12 0.94 10.97 -10.88
N LYS A 13 1.77 9.92 -10.95
CA LYS A 13 1.35 8.53 -10.71
C LYS A 13 0.64 8.33 -9.38
N THR A 14 1.26 8.77 -8.28
CA THR A 14 0.72 8.58 -6.94
C THR A 14 -0.61 9.31 -6.77
N SER A 15 -0.70 10.54 -7.30
CA SER A 15 -1.94 11.32 -7.34
C SER A 15 -3.05 10.60 -8.11
N PHE A 16 -2.73 10.06 -9.29
CA PHE A 16 -3.66 9.27 -10.09
C PHE A 16 -4.10 7.99 -9.36
N SER A 17 -3.15 7.23 -8.81
CA SER A 17 -3.40 5.98 -8.08
C SER A 17 -4.29 6.20 -6.85
N GLY A 18 -4.05 7.24 -6.06
CA GLY A 18 -4.89 7.55 -4.91
C GLY A 18 -6.29 8.01 -5.34
N THR A 19 -6.38 8.84 -6.38
CA THR A 19 -7.68 9.29 -6.91
C THR A 19 -8.53 8.12 -7.39
N ILE A 20 -7.98 7.24 -8.23
CA ILE A 20 -8.74 6.11 -8.77
C ILE A 20 -9.10 5.10 -7.68
N ALA A 21 -8.24 4.90 -6.68
CA ALA A 21 -8.55 4.03 -5.54
C ALA A 21 -9.77 4.55 -4.76
N ARG A 22 -9.83 5.86 -4.47
CA ARG A 22 -10.95 6.49 -3.77
C ARG A 22 -12.24 6.46 -4.60
N VAL A 23 -12.15 6.75 -5.90
CA VAL A 23 -13.32 6.68 -6.81
C VAL A 23 -13.89 5.27 -6.87
N LEU A 24 -13.05 4.26 -7.09
CA LEU A 24 -13.50 2.86 -7.15
C LEU A 24 -14.10 2.41 -5.81
N ALA A 25 -13.53 2.83 -4.69
CA ALA A 25 -14.06 2.48 -3.37
C ALA A 25 -15.45 3.11 -3.13
N ARG A 26 -15.64 4.38 -3.51
CA ARG A 26 -16.96 5.06 -3.47
C ARG A 26 -18.00 4.40 -4.36
N ASP A 27 -17.58 3.83 -5.49
CA ASP A 27 -18.45 3.06 -6.38
C ASP A 27 -18.80 1.67 -5.84
N GLY A 28 -18.38 1.35 -4.61
CA GLY A 28 -18.72 0.11 -3.91
C GLY A 28 -17.74 -1.05 -4.17
N HIS A 29 -16.60 -0.78 -4.80
CA HIS A 29 -15.57 -1.81 -4.98
C HIS A 29 -14.71 -1.96 -3.72
N ARG A 30 -14.36 -3.20 -3.39
CA ARG A 30 -13.31 -3.47 -2.40
C ARG A 30 -11.95 -3.12 -3.02
N VAL A 31 -11.28 -2.09 -2.49
CA VAL A 31 -10.01 -1.60 -3.01
C VAL A 31 -8.88 -1.84 -2.00
N ILE A 32 -7.85 -2.55 -2.47
CA ILE A 32 -6.56 -2.64 -1.80
C ILE A 32 -5.57 -1.82 -2.62
N ALA A 33 -5.06 -0.74 -2.03
CA ALA A 33 -4.03 0.12 -2.59
C ALA A 33 -2.67 -0.31 -2.03
N ILE A 34 -1.67 -0.48 -2.90
CA ILE A 34 -0.33 -0.90 -2.51
C ILE A 34 0.66 0.20 -2.89
N ASP A 35 1.37 0.75 -1.90
CA ASP A 35 2.48 1.66 -2.12
C ASP A 35 3.80 0.88 -2.12
N GLY A 36 4.42 0.80 -3.29
CA GLY A 36 5.71 0.15 -3.50
C GLY A 36 6.90 1.10 -3.50
N ASP A 37 6.68 2.39 -3.18
CA ASP A 37 7.76 3.37 -3.09
C ASP A 37 8.50 3.25 -1.74
N SER A 38 9.81 3.48 -1.78
CA SER A 38 10.67 3.62 -0.60
C SER A 38 10.28 4.80 0.30
N ASN A 39 9.66 5.83 -0.28
CA ASN A 39 9.07 6.95 0.44
C ASN A 39 7.56 6.97 0.17
N PRO A 40 6.74 6.33 1.03
CA PRO A 40 5.33 6.13 0.75
C PRO A 40 4.56 7.45 0.75
N ASN A 41 4.01 7.80 -0.42
CA ASN A 41 3.27 9.04 -0.64
C ASN A 41 1.78 8.80 -0.95
N LEU A 42 1.40 7.53 -1.17
CA LEU A 42 0.01 7.17 -1.46
C LEU A 42 -0.90 7.43 -0.25
N VAL A 43 -0.38 7.26 0.97
CA VAL A 43 -1.06 7.59 2.23
C VAL A 43 -1.59 9.02 2.26
N VAL A 44 -0.80 9.98 1.80
CA VAL A 44 -1.17 11.40 1.70
C VAL A 44 -2.25 11.61 0.65
N THR A 45 -2.09 11.00 -0.52
CA THR A 45 -3.06 11.14 -1.63
C THR A 45 -4.42 10.51 -1.28
N LEU A 46 -4.41 9.43 -0.49
CA LEU A 46 -5.63 8.82 0.02
C LEU A 46 -6.29 9.65 1.12
N GLY A 47 -5.67 10.72 1.62
CA GLY A 47 -6.23 11.56 2.67
C GLY A 47 -6.26 10.88 4.05
N ILE A 48 -5.29 10.00 4.31
CA ILE A 48 -5.09 9.42 5.64
C ILE A 48 -4.41 10.46 6.53
N ALA A 49 -4.91 10.62 7.75
CA ALA A 49 -4.42 11.62 8.68
C ALA A 49 -2.95 11.37 9.09
N PRO A 50 -2.10 12.42 9.18
CA PRO A 50 -0.67 12.27 9.49
C PRO A 50 -0.37 11.51 10.78
N GLU A 51 -1.24 11.61 11.78
CA GLU A 51 -1.09 10.94 13.08
C GLU A 51 -1.11 9.41 12.92
N ARG A 52 -1.82 8.91 11.91
CA ARG A 52 -1.88 7.48 11.60
C ARG A 52 -0.68 6.98 10.81
N MET A 53 0.17 7.88 10.33
CA MET A 53 1.38 7.52 9.59
C MET A 53 2.53 7.10 10.51
N GLN A 54 2.52 7.55 11.77
CA GLN A 54 3.61 7.28 12.72
C GLN A 54 3.72 5.79 13.08
N ASP A 55 2.56 5.13 13.19
CA ASP A 55 2.46 3.69 13.54
C ASP A 55 2.04 2.83 12.34
N MET A 56 2.27 3.31 11.12
CA MET A 56 1.83 2.61 9.93
C MET A 56 2.60 1.28 9.78
N PRO A 57 1.90 0.13 9.72
CA PRO A 57 2.57 -1.15 9.60
C PRO A 57 3.07 -1.37 8.16
N THR A 58 4.27 -1.92 8.01
CA THR A 58 4.82 -2.33 6.71
C THR A 58 4.51 -3.78 6.42
N LEU A 59 4.43 -4.14 5.14
CA LEU A 59 4.46 -5.56 4.75
C LEU A 59 5.73 -6.25 5.28
N PRO A 60 5.62 -7.49 5.79
CA PRO A 60 6.75 -8.19 6.35
C PRO A 60 7.69 -8.68 5.24
N SER A 61 8.99 -8.78 5.53
CA SER A 61 10.01 -9.20 4.56
C SER A 61 9.86 -10.66 4.12
N ASP A 62 9.19 -11.49 4.92
CA ASP A 62 8.87 -12.88 4.64
C ASP A 62 7.48 -13.09 4.01
N LEU A 63 6.85 -12.01 3.50
CA LEU A 63 5.52 -12.07 2.88
C LEU A 63 5.45 -13.07 1.71
N LEU A 64 6.55 -13.28 1.00
CA LEU A 64 6.60 -14.12 -0.19
C LEU A 64 7.42 -15.38 0.08
N ARG A 65 6.83 -16.54 -0.25
CA ARG A 65 7.49 -17.84 -0.21
C ARG A 65 7.64 -18.39 -1.63
N ARG A 66 8.80 -18.97 -1.93
CA ARG A 66 9.03 -19.71 -3.17
C ARG A 66 8.61 -21.16 -2.99
N THR A 67 7.72 -21.64 -3.85
CA THR A 67 7.28 -23.03 -3.95
C THR A 67 7.66 -23.61 -5.31
N GLU A 68 7.44 -24.90 -5.50
CA GLU A 68 7.61 -25.57 -6.80
C GLU A 68 6.69 -24.96 -7.88
N ASN A 69 5.57 -24.36 -7.48
CA ASN A 69 4.58 -23.74 -8.35
C ASN A 69 4.77 -22.23 -8.56
N GLY A 70 5.81 -21.63 -7.97
CA GLY A 70 6.15 -20.21 -8.15
C GLY A 70 6.26 -19.44 -6.84
N ILE A 71 5.72 -18.23 -6.82
CA ILE A 71 5.74 -17.33 -5.66
C ILE A 71 4.33 -17.26 -5.06
N GLU A 72 4.23 -17.55 -3.77
CA GLU A 72 2.99 -17.53 -2.99
C GLU A 72 3.13 -16.59 -1.79
N LEU A 73 2.00 -16.14 -1.24
CA LEU A 73 2.00 -15.42 0.04
C LEU A 73 2.25 -16.39 1.19
N SER A 74 3.04 -15.98 2.18
CA SER A 74 3.29 -16.75 3.41
C SER A 74 2.09 -16.77 4.37
N LYS A 75 1.17 -15.82 4.22
CA LYS A 75 -0.10 -15.68 4.95
C LYS A 75 -1.24 -15.43 3.96
N THR A 76 -2.48 -15.67 4.37
CA THR A 76 -3.65 -15.30 3.56
C THR A 76 -3.72 -13.78 3.37
N LEU A 77 -4.41 -13.33 2.32
CA LEU A 77 -4.60 -11.91 2.07
C LEU A 77 -5.33 -11.23 3.24
N GLU A 78 -6.33 -11.92 3.80
CA GLU A 78 -7.08 -11.47 4.97
C GLU A 78 -6.17 -11.24 6.18
N GLU A 79 -5.27 -12.19 6.49
CA GLU A 79 -4.30 -12.04 7.59
C GLU A 79 -3.33 -10.89 7.35
N VAL A 80 -2.85 -10.71 6.11
CA VAL A 80 -1.96 -9.60 5.76
C VAL A 80 -2.67 -8.26 5.95
N CYS A 81 -3.90 -8.12 5.45
CA CYS A 81 -4.68 -6.89 5.63
C CYS A 81 -5.02 -6.64 7.10
N ALA A 82 -5.32 -7.68 7.88
CA ALA A 82 -5.65 -7.52 9.31
C ALA A 82 -4.47 -7.02 10.16
N SER A 83 -3.23 -7.29 9.75
CA SER A 83 -2.03 -7.00 10.55
C SER A 83 -1.10 -5.95 9.96
N HIS A 84 -1.15 -5.70 8.64
CA HIS A 84 -0.18 -4.84 7.95
C HIS A 84 -0.85 -3.84 6.99
N SER A 85 -2.02 -3.31 7.38
CA SER A 85 -2.71 -2.30 6.59
C SER A 85 -3.15 -1.09 7.40
N LEU A 86 -3.43 0.00 6.69
CA LEU A 86 -4.22 1.12 7.19
C LEU A 86 -5.52 1.22 6.41
N GLU A 87 -6.64 1.33 7.12
CA GLU A 87 -7.90 1.70 6.50
C GLU A 87 -7.93 3.21 6.25
N GLY A 88 -7.97 3.61 4.99
CA GLY A 88 -8.17 4.97 4.54
C GLY A 88 -9.65 5.32 4.34
N PRO A 89 -9.96 6.58 4.03
CA PRO A 89 -11.34 6.98 3.84
C PRO A 89 -11.94 6.33 2.57
N ASP A 90 -13.27 6.28 2.53
CA ASP A 90 -14.08 5.48 1.57
C ASP A 90 -13.86 3.96 1.66
N GLY A 91 -13.18 3.44 2.69
CA GLY A 91 -12.94 2.00 2.87
C GLY A 91 -11.76 1.46 2.06
N VAL A 92 -10.85 2.32 1.60
CA VAL A 92 -9.62 1.88 0.91
C VAL A 92 -8.68 1.22 1.91
N THR A 93 -8.27 -0.02 1.68
CA THR A 93 -7.21 -0.68 2.45
C THR A 93 -5.85 -0.32 1.84
N LEU A 94 -4.98 0.36 2.60
CA LEU A 94 -3.61 0.68 2.17
C LEU A 94 -2.62 -0.34 2.73
N LEU A 95 -1.80 -0.92 1.86
CA LEU A 95 -0.60 -1.71 2.20
C LEU A 95 0.64 -0.92 1.77
N VAL A 96 1.67 -0.92 2.61
CA VAL A 96 2.93 -0.22 2.32
C VAL A 96 4.08 -1.20 2.39
N MET A 97 4.91 -1.24 1.34
CA MET A 97 6.04 -2.18 1.26
C MET A 97 7.20 -1.80 2.17
N ALA A 98 7.44 -0.51 2.39
CA ALA A 98 8.56 -0.04 3.19
C ALA A 98 8.20 1.21 3.98
N HIS A 99 8.67 1.24 5.22
CA HIS A 99 8.92 2.47 5.95
C HIS A 99 10.43 2.71 5.89
N PRO A 100 10.90 3.93 5.59
CA PRO A 100 12.28 4.29 5.87
C PRO A 100 12.45 4.38 7.39
N GLN A 101 12.57 3.24 8.06
CA GLN A 101 13.22 3.17 9.35
C GLN A 101 14.71 2.98 9.06
N HIS A 102 15.52 3.96 9.48
CA HIS A 102 16.97 4.13 9.28
C HIS A 102 17.39 4.96 8.05
N ALA A 103 17.05 6.25 8.07
CA ALA A 103 17.94 7.28 7.52
C ALA A 103 18.65 7.97 8.71
N GLY A 104 19.81 7.44 9.13
CA GLY A 104 20.72 8.15 10.04
C GLY A 104 21.31 7.33 11.18
N THR A 105 22.37 6.58 10.90
CA THR A 105 23.53 6.46 11.80
C THR A 105 24.78 6.38 10.93
N GLY A 106 25.20 7.54 10.43
CA GLY A 106 26.57 7.82 10.07
C GLY A 106 27.16 8.72 11.15
#